data_AF-A0A183H7G2-F1
#
_entry.id   AF-A0A183H7G2-F1
#
_cell.length_a   1.000
_cell.length_b   1.000
_cell.length_c   1.000
_cell.angle_alpha   90.00
_cell.angle_beta   90.00
_cell.angle_gamma   90.00
#
_symmetry.space_group_name_H-M   'P 1'
#
loop_
_entity.id
_entity.type
_entity.pdbx_description
1 polymer ?
#
loop_
_entity_poly.entity_id
_entity_poly.type
_entity_poly.pdbx_seq_one_letter_code
_entity_poly.pdbx_strand_id
1 'polypeptide(L)'
;YEFHFRFKDFYEFFPERFQNKTNGITPRRWLLLSNSSLADIICEKIGEDWITDLDKLQELKKFANDLGFLDAIRRVKQENKMRLAQFLDQEYNVKINPSSVFDIHVKRIHEYKRQLLNILHAITIYNRIKADPNANIVARTIIFGGKAAPGYHMAKQIIKLIGCVSDVVNNDPIVGNRLKVVFLENYRVSLAEKIIPAADLSEQISTAGTEASGTGNMKFMLNGALTIGTLDGANIEMMEEMGRENIFIFGMEVKDVAELSKKGQVYYHYNPQDFINKSPELSKIVDQIETGFFTPDQPDLLQDVAMALKKWDRFMVCADYDAFIKCQQEVERTYEDTDRWTRMALMNIASSGKFSTDRTIAEYAREIWDVVPGELKLPAPFESSEQHQNSK
;
A
#
# COMPACT_ATOMS: atom_id res chain seq x y z
N TYR A 1 -2.69 -19.44 -7.26
CA TYR A 1 -3.24 -20.46 -6.34
C TYR A 1 -4.76 -20.34 -6.06
N GLU A 2 -5.46 -19.23 -6.35
CA GLU A 2 -6.94 -19.15 -6.19
C GLU A 2 -7.77 -19.79 -7.34
N PHE A 3 -7.24 -19.87 -8.57
CA PHE A 3 -8.01 -20.33 -9.74
C PHE A 3 -8.49 -21.78 -9.64
N HIS A 4 -7.73 -22.65 -8.97
CA HIS A 4 -8.07 -24.06 -8.78
C HIS A 4 -9.31 -24.30 -7.91
N PHE A 5 -9.79 -23.29 -7.17
CA PHE A 5 -10.95 -23.47 -6.28
C PHE A 5 -12.25 -22.92 -6.86
N ARG A 6 -12.22 -21.80 -7.59
CA ARG A 6 -13.46 -21.15 -8.08
C ARG A 6 -13.95 -21.67 -9.43
N PHE A 7 -13.04 -22.04 -10.32
CA PHE A 7 -13.35 -22.55 -11.66
C PHE A 7 -12.76 -23.95 -11.87
N LYS A 8 -12.68 -24.73 -10.79
CA LYS A 8 -12.05 -26.05 -10.78
C LYS A 8 -12.54 -26.92 -11.94
N ASP A 9 -13.86 -27.10 -12.02
CA ASP A 9 -14.48 -27.96 -13.03
C ASP A 9 -14.13 -27.47 -14.45
N PHE A 10 -14.23 -26.16 -14.71
CA PHE A 10 -13.86 -25.60 -16.01
C PHE A 10 -12.37 -25.76 -16.34
N TYR A 11 -11.49 -25.65 -15.35
CA TYR A 11 -10.06 -25.88 -15.53
C TYR A 11 -9.75 -27.36 -15.82
N GLU A 12 -10.45 -28.28 -15.16
CA GLU A 12 -10.34 -29.71 -15.46
C GLU A 12 -10.83 -30.04 -16.89
N PHE A 13 -11.85 -29.34 -17.39
CA PHE A 13 -12.36 -29.52 -18.76
C PHE A 13 -11.54 -28.79 -19.84
N PHE A 14 -11.03 -27.59 -19.58
CA PHE A 14 -10.36 -26.73 -20.57
C PHE A 14 -9.10 -26.07 -20.00
N PRO A 15 -8.08 -26.85 -19.58
CA PRO A 15 -6.91 -26.31 -18.87
C PRO A 15 -6.14 -25.27 -19.70
N GLU A 16 -6.10 -25.43 -21.03
CA GLU A 16 -5.40 -24.56 -21.97
C GLU A 16 -5.98 -23.14 -22.06
N ARG A 17 -7.24 -22.94 -21.63
CA ARG A 17 -7.90 -21.62 -21.65
C ARG A 17 -7.57 -20.76 -20.44
N PHE A 18 -6.94 -21.33 -19.42
CA PHE A 18 -6.60 -20.62 -18.20
C PHE A 18 -5.16 -20.13 -18.26
N GLN A 19 -5.01 -18.80 -18.34
CA GLN A 19 -3.72 -18.13 -18.35
C GLN A 19 -3.64 -17.13 -17.20
N ASN A 20 -2.41 -16.73 -16.86
CA ASN A 20 -2.15 -15.59 -16.00
C ASN A 20 -1.59 -14.42 -16.84
N LYS A 21 -1.98 -13.22 -16.46
CA LYS A 21 -1.39 -11.95 -16.93
C LYS A 21 -1.28 -11.04 -15.72
N THR A 22 -0.10 -10.99 -15.12
CA THR A 22 0.15 -10.08 -14.00
C THR A 22 -0.11 -8.66 -14.45
N ASN A 23 -0.89 -7.90 -13.66
CA ASN A 23 -1.16 -6.50 -13.94
C ASN A 23 0.13 -5.67 -14.04
N GLY A 24 -0.02 -4.44 -14.54
CA GLY A 24 1.06 -3.46 -14.57
C GLY A 24 0.54 -2.03 -14.44
N ILE A 25 1.49 -1.09 -14.36
CA ILE A 25 1.24 0.35 -14.33
C ILE A 25 2.09 1.04 -15.41
N THR A 26 1.58 2.14 -15.96
CA THR A 26 2.34 2.92 -16.95
C THR A 26 3.39 3.80 -16.26
N PRO A 27 4.69 3.64 -16.57
CA PRO A 27 5.75 4.45 -15.95
C PRO A 27 5.68 5.93 -16.36
N ARG A 28 5.06 6.24 -17.51
CA ARG A 28 4.88 7.63 -17.97
C ARG A 28 4.06 8.46 -16.98
N ARG A 29 2.97 7.93 -16.44
CA ARG A 29 2.15 8.64 -15.44
C ARG A 29 2.71 8.47 -14.04
N TRP A 30 3.05 7.23 -13.67
CA TRP A 30 3.33 6.86 -12.29
C TRP A 30 4.79 7.02 -11.86
N LEU A 31 5.66 7.50 -12.75
CA LEU A 31 7.01 7.95 -12.41
C LEU A 31 7.34 9.27 -13.11
N LEU A 32 7.39 9.28 -14.46
CA LEU A 32 7.84 10.44 -15.22
C LEU A 32 7.01 11.72 -14.94
N LEU A 33 5.68 11.61 -14.94
CA LEU A 33 4.79 12.75 -14.67
C LEU A 33 4.64 13.06 -13.18
N SER A 34 4.42 12.04 -12.34
CA SER A 34 4.09 12.25 -10.93
C SER A 34 5.30 12.51 -10.04
N ASN A 35 6.49 12.11 -10.46
CA ASN A 35 7.72 12.22 -9.68
C ASN A 35 8.90 12.58 -10.59
N SER A 36 8.79 13.73 -11.25
CA SER A 36 9.81 14.22 -12.19
C SER A 36 11.20 14.30 -11.55
N SER A 37 11.30 14.72 -10.29
CA SER A 37 12.58 14.77 -9.56
C SER A 37 13.25 13.40 -9.42
N LEU A 38 12.47 12.31 -9.25
CA LEU A 38 13.04 10.95 -9.25
C LEU A 38 13.41 10.51 -10.67
N ALA A 39 12.57 10.84 -11.65
CA ALA A 39 12.83 10.56 -13.06
C ALA A 39 14.15 11.21 -13.52
N ASP A 40 14.39 12.46 -13.16
CA ASP A 40 15.60 13.23 -13.52
C ASP A 40 16.87 12.53 -13.01
N ILE A 41 16.92 12.15 -11.73
CA ILE A 41 18.10 11.49 -11.16
C ILE A 41 18.31 10.06 -11.70
N ILE A 42 17.23 9.40 -12.16
CA ILE A 42 17.34 8.12 -12.86
C ILE A 42 17.92 8.36 -14.26
N CYS A 43 17.43 9.35 -14.99
CA CYS A 43 17.93 9.72 -16.31
C CYS A 43 19.41 10.10 -16.28
N GLU A 44 19.86 10.83 -15.25
CA GLU A 44 21.27 11.14 -15.05
C GLU A 44 22.16 9.90 -14.89
N LYS A 45 21.61 8.78 -14.38
CA LYS A 45 22.37 7.55 -14.11
C LYS A 45 22.32 6.53 -15.23
N ILE A 46 21.19 6.39 -15.92
CA ILE A 46 20.96 5.31 -16.88
C ILE A 46 20.34 5.77 -18.23
N GLY A 47 20.16 7.07 -18.44
CA GLY A 47 19.53 7.62 -19.64
C GLY A 47 17.99 7.53 -19.63
N GLU A 48 17.35 7.79 -20.76
CA GLU A 48 15.89 7.93 -20.87
C GLU A 48 15.16 6.66 -21.35
N ASP A 49 15.90 5.62 -21.76
CA ASP A 49 15.34 4.40 -22.36
C ASP A 49 14.35 3.68 -21.42
N TRP A 50 14.49 3.86 -20.10
CA TRP A 50 13.59 3.25 -19.12
C TRP A 50 12.13 3.71 -19.23
N ILE A 51 11.87 4.85 -19.88
CA ILE A 51 10.52 5.42 -20.02
C ILE A 51 9.61 4.49 -20.85
N THR A 52 10.19 3.80 -21.83
CA THR A 52 9.53 2.82 -22.70
C THR A 52 9.99 1.38 -22.45
N ASP A 53 11.11 1.17 -21.76
CA ASP A 53 11.62 -0.13 -21.35
C ASP A 53 11.95 -0.16 -19.85
N LEU A 54 10.92 -0.36 -19.01
CA LEU A 54 11.07 -0.23 -17.56
C LEU A 54 12.04 -1.25 -16.94
N ASP A 55 12.36 -2.34 -17.64
CA ASP A 55 13.34 -3.34 -17.17
C ASP A 55 14.76 -2.76 -17.04
N LYS A 56 15.05 -1.66 -17.75
CA LYS A 56 16.30 -0.89 -17.60
C LYS A 56 16.53 -0.38 -16.18
N LEU A 57 15.49 -0.22 -15.36
CA LEU A 57 15.64 0.18 -13.96
C LEU A 57 16.51 -0.82 -13.15
N GLN A 58 16.64 -2.08 -13.59
CA GLN A 58 17.52 -3.04 -12.94
C GLN A 58 18.99 -2.60 -12.91
N GLU A 59 19.42 -1.77 -13.88
CA GLU A 59 20.75 -1.21 -13.88
C GLU A 59 21.04 -0.35 -12.65
N LEU A 60 20.01 0.20 -11.99
CA LEU A 60 20.18 1.01 -10.79
C LEU A 60 20.75 0.20 -9.61
N LYS A 61 20.64 -1.14 -9.64
CA LYS A 61 21.22 -2.03 -8.61
C LYS A 61 22.75 -1.83 -8.47
N LYS A 62 23.45 -1.45 -9.54
CA LYS A 62 24.91 -1.19 -9.50
C LYS A 62 25.29 0.01 -8.64
N PHE A 63 24.35 0.92 -8.39
CA PHE A 63 24.53 2.10 -7.54
C PHE A 63 24.11 1.88 -6.09
N ALA A 64 23.89 0.63 -5.67
CA ALA A 64 23.52 0.30 -4.29
C ALA A 64 24.47 0.88 -3.23
N ASN A 65 25.76 1.04 -3.57
CA ASN A 65 26.81 1.58 -2.72
C ASN A 65 27.26 3.01 -3.09
N ASP A 66 26.58 3.65 -4.05
CA ASP A 66 26.87 5.03 -4.44
C ASP A 66 26.18 5.98 -3.44
N LEU A 67 26.96 6.47 -2.46
CA LEU A 67 26.44 7.36 -1.41
C LEU A 67 25.80 8.63 -1.99
N GLY A 68 26.36 9.19 -3.07
CA GLY A 68 25.81 10.38 -3.71
C GLY A 68 24.44 10.11 -4.35
N PHE A 69 24.25 8.92 -4.93
CA PHE A 69 22.96 8.52 -5.47
C PHE A 69 21.92 8.22 -4.38
N LEU A 70 22.32 7.55 -3.30
CA LEU A 70 21.46 7.31 -2.15
C LEU A 70 21.00 8.65 -1.51
N ASP A 71 21.91 9.63 -1.38
CA ASP A 71 21.57 10.98 -0.92
C ASP A 71 20.58 11.68 -1.86
N ALA A 72 20.75 11.54 -3.18
CA ALA A 72 19.83 12.09 -4.16
C ALA A 72 18.41 11.50 -4.02
N ILE A 73 18.29 10.18 -3.84
CA ILE A 73 17.00 9.49 -3.60
C ILE A 73 16.34 10.02 -2.32
N ARG A 74 17.10 10.16 -1.23
CA ARG A 74 16.59 10.71 0.03
C ARG A 74 16.08 12.14 -0.13
N ARG A 75 16.85 12.99 -0.82
CA ARG A 75 16.48 14.38 -1.08
C ARG A 75 15.17 14.47 -1.85
N VAL A 76 15.05 13.69 -2.93
CA VAL A 76 13.82 13.63 -3.73
C VAL A 76 12.62 13.18 -2.90
N LYS A 77 12.77 12.13 -2.07
CA LYS A 77 11.71 11.68 -1.15
C LYS A 77 11.28 12.79 -0.20
N GLN A 78 12.25 13.48 0.42
CA GLN A 78 11.96 14.55 1.37
C GLN A 78 11.28 15.75 0.71
N GLU A 79 11.69 16.14 -0.49
CA GLU A 79 11.03 17.18 -1.27
C GLU A 79 9.57 16.82 -1.58
N ASN A 80 9.32 15.56 -1.99
CA ASN A 80 7.96 15.08 -2.23
C ASN A 80 7.10 15.11 -0.96
N LYS A 81 7.66 14.74 0.19
CA LYS A 81 6.99 14.82 1.50
C LYS A 81 6.65 16.26 1.89
N MET A 82 7.57 17.20 1.65
CA MET A 82 7.33 18.63 1.88
C MET A 82 6.22 19.17 0.97
N ARG A 83 6.22 18.80 -0.32
CA ARG A 83 5.14 19.16 -1.27
C ARG A 83 3.78 18.63 -0.82
N LEU A 84 3.72 17.39 -0.35
CA LEU A 84 2.48 16.81 0.18
C LEU A 84 2.04 17.51 1.48
N ALA A 85 2.96 17.78 2.40
CA ALA A 85 2.64 18.49 3.64
C ALA A 85 2.08 19.90 3.37
N GLN A 86 2.67 20.64 2.43
CA GLN A 86 2.17 21.93 2.00
C GLN A 86 0.77 21.83 1.38
N PHE A 87 0.54 20.83 0.52
CA PHE A 87 -0.76 20.58 -0.07
C PHE A 87 -1.84 20.27 0.99
N LEU A 88 -1.51 19.49 2.02
CA LEU A 88 -2.44 19.17 3.10
C LEU A 88 -2.75 20.36 4.01
N ASP A 89 -1.78 21.23 4.26
CA ASP A 89 -2.02 22.50 4.98
C ASP A 89 -2.96 23.41 4.16
N GLN A 90 -2.73 23.54 2.85
CA GLN A 90 -3.51 24.43 1.98
C GLN A 90 -4.94 23.94 1.73
N GLU A 91 -5.13 22.65 1.43
CA GLU A 91 -6.43 22.12 1.00
C GLU A 91 -7.27 21.56 2.15
N TYR A 92 -6.61 21.07 3.21
CA TYR A 92 -7.29 20.39 4.32
C TYR A 92 -7.08 21.10 5.67
N ASN A 93 -6.25 22.15 5.73
CA ASN A 93 -5.87 22.82 6.99
C ASN A 93 -5.29 21.86 8.03
N VAL A 94 -4.57 20.82 7.56
CA VAL A 94 -3.92 19.83 8.40
C VAL A 94 -2.41 19.97 8.29
N LYS A 95 -1.79 20.46 9.36
CA LYS A 95 -0.34 20.54 9.48
C LYS A 95 0.24 19.19 9.92
N ILE A 96 1.11 18.63 9.08
CA ILE A 96 1.82 17.39 9.36
C ILE A 96 3.33 17.63 9.40
N ASN A 97 4.05 16.78 10.13
CA ASN A 97 5.51 16.83 10.24
C ASN A 97 6.15 16.13 9.03
N PRO A 98 6.85 16.81 8.11
CA PRO A 98 7.48 16.15 6.96
C PRO A 98 8.65 15.22 7.33
N SER A 99 9.15 15.26 8.57
CA SER A 99 10.19 14.36 9.07
C SER A 99 9.62 13.06 9.66
N SER A 100 8.30 12.93 9.80
CA SER A 100 7.67 11.67 10.22
C SER A 100 7.65 10.65 9.10
N VAL A 101 7.49 9.37 9.42
CA VAL A 101 7.18 8.32 8.43
C VAL A 101 5.83 8.63 7.81
N PHE A 102 5.78 8.79 6.49
CA PHE A 102 4.51 8.87 5.76
C PHE A 102 4.03 7.46 5.44
N ASP A 103 3.09 6.99 6.27
CA ASP A 103 2.49 5.66 6.24
C ASP A 103 1.14 5.73 5.51
N ILE A 104 1.06 5.17 4.30
CA ILE A 104 -0.02 5.48 3.36
C ILE A 104 -0.85 4.26 3.00
N HIS A 105 -2.14 4.34 3.29
CA HIS A 105 -3.16 3.35 2.95
C HIS A 105 -4.26 3.95 2.07
N VAL A 106 -3.99 4.05 0.76
CA VAL A 106 -4.91 4.64 -0.23
C VAL A 106 -5.45 3.62 -1.22
N LYS A 107 -6.73 3.28 -1.09
CA LYS A 107 -7.47 2.35 -1.96
C LYS A 107 -8.97 2.45 -1.66
N ARG A 108 -9.82 1.75 -2.43
CA ARG A 108 -11.25 1.65 -2.09
C ARG A 108 -11.41 1.15 -0.65
N ILE A 109 -12.35 1.72 0.11
CA ILE A 109 -12.60 1.28 1.48
C ILE A 109 -13.42 -0.01 1.41
N HIS A 110 -12.86 -1.09 1.95
CA HIS A 110 -13.48 -2.40 1.95
C HIS A 110 -12.93 -3.23 3.11
N GLU A 111 -13.77 -4.03 3.76
CA GLU A 111 -13.37 -4.86 4.90
C GLU A 111 -12.16 -5.78 4.60
N TYR A 112 -12.10 -6.47 3.45
CA TYR A 112 -10.94 -7.32 3.10
C TYR A 112 -9.63 -6.56 2.87
N LYS A 113 -9.70 -5.26 2.59
CA LYS A 113 -8.52 -4.39 2.44
C LYS A 113 -8.00 -3.90 3.79
N ARG A 114 -8.73 -4.19 4.87
CA ARG A 114 -8.35 -4.02 6.27
C ARG A 114 -7.81 -2.64 6.62
N GLN A 115 -8.45 -1.57 6.14
CA GLN A 115 -8.24 -0.24 6.74
C GLN A 115 -8.56 -0.25 8.24
N LEU A 116 -9.46 -1.15 8.67
CA LEU A 116 -9.73 -1.42 10.08
C LEU A 116 -8.45 -1.87 10.82
N LEU A 117 -7.67 -2.82 10.29
CA LEU A 117 -6.42 -3.26 10.92
C LEU A 117 -5.40 -2.11 11.09
N ASN A 118 -5.24 -1.27 10.06
CA ASN A 118 -4.35 -0.11 10.14
C ASN A 118 -4.82 0.92 11.17
N ILE A 119 -6.12 1.25 11.25
CA ILE A 119 -6.58 2.19 12.28
C ILE A 119 -6.44 1.62 13.70
N LEU A 120 -6.50 0.30 13.91
CA LEU A 120 -6.16 -0.30 15.22
C LEU A 120 -4.68 -0.06 15.58
N HIS A 121 -3.78 -0.11 14.60
CA HIS A 121 -2.36 0.24 14.81
C HIS A 121 -2.19 1.71 15.20
N ALA A 122 -2.92 2.64 14.57
CA ALA A 122 -2.91 4.04 14.99
C ALA A 122 -3.35 4.22 16.45
N ILE A 123 -4.41 3.52 16.87
CA ILE A 123 -4.87 3.53 18.27
C ILE A 123 -3.83 2.88 19.20
N THR A 124 -3.12 1.85 18.74
CA THR A 124 -2.02 1.22 19.49
C THR A 124 -0.92 2.23 19.78
N ILE A 125 -0.45 2.97 18.77
CA ILE A 125 0.56 4.03 18.93
C ILE A 125 0.04 5.11 19.89
N TYR A 126 -1.20 5.57 19.70
CA TYR A 126 -1.84 6.55 20.58
C TYR A 126 -1.81 6.07 22.05
N ASN A 127 -2.27 4.86 22.31
CA ASN A 127 -2.32 4.29 23.66
C ASN A 127 -0.93 4.15 24.29
N ARG A 128 0.10 3.78 23.50
CA ARG A 128 1.49 3.70 23.97
C ARG A 128 2.04 5.08 24.34
N ILE A 129 1.79 6.10 23.51
CA ILE A 129 2.16 7.50 23.81
C ILE A 129 1.48 7.98 25.10
N LYS A 130 0.21 7.63 25.33
CA LYS A 130 -0.52 8.04 26.54
C LYS A 130 -0.03 7.30 27.79
N ALA A 131 0.40 6.05 27.65
CA ALA A 131 0.93 5.25 28.75
C ALA A 131 2.33 5.71 29.17
N ASP A 132 3.19 6.06 28.20
CA ASP A 132 4.50 6.65 28.45
C ASP A 132 4.72 7.88 27.55
N PRO A 133 4.34 9.09 28.03
CA PRO A 133 4.52 10.33 27.29
C PRO A 133 5.98 10.66 26.94
N ASN A 134 6.96 10.05 27.59
CA ASN A 134 8.39 10.28 27.36
C ASN A 134 9.04 9.21 26.47
N ALA A 135 8.29 8.18 26.06
CA ALA A 135 8.80 7.15 25.18
C ALA A 135 9.30 7.76 23.86
N ASN A 136 10.49 7.33 23.45
CA ASN A 136 11.04 7.65 22.14
C ASN A 136 10.34 6.81 21.09
N ILE A 137 9.43 7.42 20.33
CA ILE A 137 8.64 6.78 19.29
C ILE A 137 8.94 7.50 17.98
N VAL A 138 9.20 6.74 16.92
CA VAL A 138 9.38 7.28 15.57
C VAL A 138 8.11 8.01 15.16
N ALA A 139 8.23 9.30 14.86
CA ALA A 139 7.08 10.10 14.49
C ALA A 139 6.42 9.55 13.22
N ARG A 140 5.09 9.47 13.17
CA ARG A 140 4.34 8.88 12.06
C ARG A 140 3.14 9.74 11.63
N THR A 141 2.96 9.88 10.33
CA THR A 141 1.74 10.41 9.72
C THR A 141 1.05 9.30 8.95
N ILE A 142 -0.05 8.78 9.49
CA ILE A 142 -0.84 7.72 8.87
C ILE A 142 -1.91 8.36 7.99
N ILE A 143 -1.85 8.10 6.68
CA ILE A 143 -2.66 8.73 5.65
C ILE A 143 -3.56 7.68 5.00
N PHE A 144 -4.85 7.80 5.26
CA PHE A 144 -5.90 7.03 4.61
C PHE A 144 -6.45 7.80 3.41
N GLY A 145 -6.95 7.07 2.41
CA GLY A 145 -7.72 7.68 1.33
C GLY A 145 -8.49 6.64 0.56
N GLY A 146 -9.76 6.94 0.27
CA GLY A 146 -10.60 5.96 -0.38
C GLY A 146 -12.05 6.40 -0.46
N LYS A 147 -12.83 5.61 -1.20
CA LYS A 147 -14.29 5.75 -1.28
C LYS A 147 -14.94 4.44 -0.88
N ALA A 148 -16.05 4.53 -0.15
CA ALA A 148 -16.96 3.43 0.11
C ALA A 148 -18.10 3.45 -0.93
N ALA A 149 -18.62 2.27 -1.26
CA ALA A 149 -19.86 2.18 -2.05
C ALA A 149 -21.04 2.79 -1.26
N PRO A 150 -22.04 3.42 -1.91
CA PRO A 150 -23.12 4.11 -1.22
C PRO A 150 -23.93 3.23 -0.25
N GLY A 151 -24.18 1.97 -0.62
CA GLY A 151 -24.90 1.00 0.22
C GLY A 151 -24.02 0.23 1.20
N TYR A 152 -22.70 0.45 1.22
CA TYR A 152 -21.78 -0.33 2.04
C TYR A 152 -21.63 0.28 3.43
N HIS A 153 -22.55 -0.10 4.33
CA HIS A 153 -22.62 0.41 5.71
C HIS A 153 -21.30 0.23 6.48
N MET A 154 -20.76 -1.00 6.55
CA MET A 154 -19.53 -1.26 7.32
C MET A 154 -18.32 -0.47 6.79
N ALA A 155 -18.17 -0.32 5.46
CA ALA A 155 -17.12 0.52 4.89
C ALA A 155 -17.27 2.00 5.30
N LYS A 156 -18.51 2.52 5.38
CA LYS A 156 -18.76 3.87 5.88
C LYS A 156 -18.50 4.00 7.38
N GLN A 157 -18.81 2.97 8.16
CA GLN A 157 -18.47 2.90 9.59
C GLN A 157 -16.95 2.91 9.81
N ILE A 158 -16.17 2.22 8.97
CA ILE A 158 -14.70 2.29 9.00
C ILE A 158 -14.20 3.72 8.69
N ILE A 159 -14.77 4.40 7.69
CA ILE A 159 -14.44 5.82 7.43
C ILE A 159 -14.75 6.68 8.65
N LYS A 160 -15.92 6.48 9.28
CA LYS A 160 -16.32 7.23 10.47
C LYS A 160 -15.38 6.98 11.65
N LEU A 161 -14.97 5.73 11.89
CA LEU A 161 -13.97 5.38 12.89
C LEU A 161 -12.65 6.12 12.63
N ILE A 162 -12.14 6.09 11.40
CA ILE A 162 -10.88 6.79 11.06
C ILE A 162 -11.00 8.29 11.35
N GLY A 163 -12.12 8.91 10.99
CA GLY A 163 -12.40 10.32 11.29
C GLY A 163 -12.40 10.61 12.79
N CYS A 164 -13.16 9.84 13.58
CA CYS A 164 -13.24 10.02 15.03
C CYS A 164 -11.89 9.81 15.74
N VAL A 165 -11.12 8.80 15.32
CA VAL A 165 -9.76 8.58 15.85
C VAL A 165 -8.84 9.73 15.45
N SER A 166 -8.92 10.20 14.20
CA SER A 166 -8.17 11.37 13.72
C SER A 166 -8.44 12.61 14.57
N ASP A 167 -9.70 12.89 14.88
CA ASP A 167 -10.08 14.06 15.68
C ASP A 167 -9.49 14.00 17.09
N VAL A 168 -9.53 12.84 17.75
CA VAL A 168 -8.93 12.64 19.08
C VAL A 168 -7.40 12.75 19.02
N VAL A 169 -6.76 12.00 18.12
CA VAL A 169 -5.30 11.91 18.03
C VAL A 169 -4.68 13.25 17.65
N ASN A 170 -5.25 13.94 16.65
CA ASN A 170 -4.63 15.15 16.11
C ASN A 170 -4.75 16.36 17.04
N ASN A 171 -5.72 16.35 17.96
CA ASN A 171 -5.96 17.43 18.93
C ASN A 171 -5.44 17.13 20.34
N ASP A 172 -4.87 15.96 20.59
CA ASP A 172 -4.28 15.63 21.90
C ASP A 172 -2.89 16.29 22.05
N PRO A 173 -2.73 17.26 22.98
CA PRO A 173 -1.47 17.98 23.15
C PRO A 173 -0.32 17.09 23.65
N ILE A 174 -0.64 15.95 24.30
CA ILE A 174 0.39 14.98 24.70
C ILE A 174 0.95 14.32 23.44
N VAL A 175 0.11 13.99 22.45
CA VAL A 175 0.59 13.36 21.19
C VAL A 175 1.44 14.34 20.38
N GLY A 176 0.98 15.57 20.21
CA GLY A 176 1.69 16.61 19.46
C GLY A 176 1.98 16.21 18.02
N ASN A 177 3.26 16.25 17.62
CA ASN A 177 3.72 15.93 16.26
C ASN A 177 4.23 14.48 16.10
N ARG A 178 4.05 13.64 17.12
CA ARG A 178 4.53 12.25 17.12
C ARG A 178 3.62 11.31 16.36
N LEU A 179 2.32 11.58 16.34
CA LEU A 179 1.35 10.84 15.56
C LEU A 179 0.33 11.81 14.95
N LYS A 180 0.11 11.68 13.64
CA LYS A 180 -1.01 12.30 12.94
C LYS A 180 -1.77 11.23 12.16
N VAL A 181 -3.09 11.33 12.16
CA VAL A 181 -3.96 10.48 11.33
C VAL A 181 -4.72 11.39 10.39
N VAL A 182 -4.68 11.11 9.09
CA VAL A 182 -5.30 11.96 8.07
C VAL A 182 -6.16 11.10 7.16
N PHE A 183 -7.39 11.52 6.90
CA PHE A 183 -8.25 10.92 5.88
C PHE A 183 -8.39 11.86 4.69
N LEU A 184 -7.93 11.43 3.53
CA LEU A 184 -7.96 12.21 2.30
C LEU A 184 -9.28 12.02 1.57
N GLU A 185 -10.05 13.10 1.53
CA GLU A 185 -11.35 13.12 0.86
C GLU A 185 -11.20 12.94 -0.65
N ASN A 186 -12.21 12.29 -1.25
CA ASN A 186 -12.36 12.16 -2.69
C ASN A 186 -11.13 11.61 -3.42
N TYR A 187 -10.49 10.57 -2.86
CA TYR A 187 -9.35 9.89 -3.48
C TYR A 187 -9.63 9.50 -4.94
N ARG A 188 -8.71 9.94 -5.81
CA ARG A 188 -8.78 9.89 -7.28
C ARG A 188 -7.39 9.96 -7.87
N VAL A 189 -7.25 9.77 -9.19
CA VAL A 189 -5.95 9.71 -9.88
C VAL A 189 -5.08 10.94 -9.63
N SER A 190 -5.63 12.16 -9.79
CA SER A 190 -4.86 13.39 -9.58
C SER A 190 -4.37 13.58 -8.14
N LEU A 191 -5.11 13.04 -7.17
CA LEU A 191 -4.68 13.05 -5.78
C LEU A 191 -3.61 11.97 -5.53
N ALA A 192 -3.76 10.79 -6.14
CA ALA A 192 -2.77 9.72 -6.06
C ALA A 192 -1.39 10.13 -6.61
N GLU A 193 -1.36 10.92 -7.70
CA GLU A 193 -0.13 11.47 -8.28
C GLU A 193 0.66 12.36 -7.31
N LYS A 194 0.00 12.99 -6.33
CA LYS A 194 0.65 13.80 -5.28
C LYS A 194 1.10 12.95 -4.09
N ILE A 195 0.32 11.92 -3.75
CA ILE A 195 0.52 11.12 -2.53
C ILE A 195 1.59 10.05 -2.71
N ILE A 196 1.53 9.31 -3.82
CA ILE A 196 2.38 8.14 -4.05
C ILE A 196 3.88 8.49 -4.00
N PRO A 197 4.35 9.58 -4.64
CA PRO A 197 5.76 9.98 -4.58
C PRO A 197 6.27 10.30 -3.17
N ALA A 198 5.36 10.70 -2.27
CA ALA A 198 5.67 11.13 -0.91
C ALA A 198 5.61 10.01 0.13
N ALA A 199 5.12 8.81 -0.20
CA ALA A 199 5.05 7.72 0.76
C ALA A 199 6.43 7.20 1.14
N ASP A 200 6.63 6.97 2.44
CA ASP A 200 7.73 6.16 2.95
C ASP A 200 7.29 4.70 3.03
N LEU A 201 6.11 4.45 3.59
CA LEU A 201 5.54 3.11 3.78
C LEU A 201 4.21 2.96 3.02
N SER A 202 4.06 1.82 2.35
CA SER A 202 2.89 1.45 1.58
C SER A 202 2.14 0.29 2.23
N GLU A 203 0.87 0.51 2.57
CA GLU A 203 0.04 -0.45 3.30
C GLU A 203 -0.70 -1.40 2.33
N GLN A 204 -0.20 -2.64 2.22
CA GLN A 204 -0.72 -3.68 1.33
C GLN A 204 -1.20 -4.90 2.12
N ILE A 205 -2.11 -4.62 3.06
CA ILE A 205 -2.47 -5.50 4.17
C ILE A 205 -3.79 -6.23 3.96
N SER A 206 -4.17 -6.65 2.74
CA SER A 206 -5.38 -7.45 2.57
C SER A 206 -5.27 -8.81 3.27
N THR A 207 -6.39 -9.44 3.61
CA THR A 207 -6.37 -10.83 4.09
C THR A 207 -5.84 -11.74 2.98
N ALA A 208 -4.88 -12.62 3.28
CA ALA A 208 -4.27 -13.47 2.27
C ALA A 208 -5.32 -14.27 1.47
N GLY A 209 -5.22 -14.22 0.14
CA GLY A 209 -6.15 -14.85 -0.79
C GLY A 209 -7.38 -13.99 -1.13
N THR A 210 -7.37 -12.68 -0.87
CA THR A 210 -8.53 -11.81 -1.18
C THR A 210 -8.24 -10.71 -2.19
N GLU A 211 -7.00 -10.22 -2.27
CA GLU A 211 -6.57 -9.29 -3.31
C GLU A 211 -6.02 -10.08 -4.50
N ALA A 212 -6.72 -10.01 -5.63
CA ALA A 212 -6.31 -10.76 -6.82
C ALA A 212 -4.93 -10.34 -7.36
N SER A 213 -4.58 -9.06 -7.24
CA SER A 213 -3.28 -8.52 -7.68
C SER A 213 -2.97 -7.21 -6.94
N GLY A 214 -3.76 -6.17 -7.19
CA GLY A 214 -3.47 -4.81 -6.73
C GLY A 214 -2.47 -4.11 -7.65
N THR A 215 -2.71 -2.81 -7.91
CA THR A 215 -1.80 -1.97 -8.72
C THR A 215 -1.32 -0.73 -7.99
N GLY A 216 -1.83 -0.47 -6.78
CA GLY A 216 -1.33 0.60 -5.92
C GLY A 216 0.07 0.28 -5.41
N ASN A 217 0.26 -0.96 -4.95
CA ASN A 217 1.54 -1.52 -4.51
C ASN A 217 2.67 -1.31 -5.53
N MET A 218 2.42 -1.59 -6.81
CA MET A 218 3.39 -1.37 -7.90
C MET A 218 3.81 0.11 -8.03
N LYS A 219 2.87 1.05 -7.84
CA LYS A 219 3.15 2.50 -7.95
C LYS A 219 4.02 2.97 -6.80
N PHE A 220 3.73 2.47 -5.59
CA PHE A 220 4.51 2.76 -4.40
C PHE A 220 5.94 2.20 -4.50
N MET A 221 6.09 0.95 -4.95
CA MET A 221 7.38 0.32 -5.21
C MET A 221 8.23 1.14 -6.19
N LEU A 222 7.64 1.53 -7.33
CA LEU A 222 8.31 2.35 -8.36
C LEU A 222 8.74 3.73 -7.84
N ASN A 223 8.06 4.26 -6.82
CA ASN A 223 8.35 5.57 -6.22
C ASN A 223 9.19 5.48 -4.94
N GLY A 224 9.78 4.31 -4.65
CA GLY A 224 10.69 4.13 -3.52
C GLY A 224 10.02 4.12 -2.15
N ALA A 225 8.72 3.81 -2.06
CA ALA A 225 8.08 3.49 -0.80
C ALA A 225 8.31 2.00 -0.48
N LEU A 226 8.65 1.67 0.77
CA LEU A 226 8.74 0.29 1.22
C LEU A 226 7.34 -0.26 1.46
N THR A 227 7.16 -1.55 1.20
CA THR A 227 5.86 -2.20 1.37
C THR A 227 5.81 -2.93 2.71
N ILE A 228 4.74 -2.71 3.47
CA ILE A 228 4.29 -3.62 4.52
C ILE A 228 3.04 -4.33 4.03
N GLY A 229 3.02 -5.66 4.07
CA GLY A 229 1.93 -6.41 3.46
C GLY A 229 1.89 -7.88 3.82
N THR A 230 0.79 -8.50 3.43
CA THR A 230 0.61 -9.95 3.47
C THR A 230 1.11 -10.61 2.19
N LEU A 231 1.29 -11.93 2.24
CA LEU A 231 1.54 -12.76 1.05
C LEU A 231 0.25 -12.95 0.25
N ASP A 232 -0.16 -11.87 -0.43
CA ASP A 232 -1.40 -11.79 -1.21
C ASP A 232 -1.19 -11.05 -2.53
N GLY A 233 -1.95 -11.43 -3.56
CA GLY A 233 -1.90 -10.80 -4.89
C GLY A 233 -0.49 -10.58 -5.43
N ALA A 234 -0.23 -9.39 -5.96
CA ALA A 234 1.06 -9.03 -6.55
C ALA A 234 2.15 -8.73 -5.51
N ASN A 235 1.86 -8.72 -4.20
CA ASN A 235 2.90 -8.57 -3.18
C ASN A 235 3.90 -9.74 -3.23
N ILE A 236 3.43 -10.93 -3.60
CA ILE A 236 4.27 -12.14 -3.76
C ILE A 236 5.28 -11.90 -4.90
N GLU A 237 4.78 -11.52 -6.07
CA GLU A 237 5.63 -11.25 -7.23
C GLU A 237 6.58 -10.07 -6.97
N MET A 238 6.13 -9.01 -6.28
CA MET A 238 6.98 -7.89 -5.89
C MET A 238 8.14 -8.35 -5.00
N MET A 239 7.84 -9.17 -3.98
CA MET A 239 8.84 -9.73 -3.08
C MET A 239 9.86 -10.60 -3.83
N GLU A 240 9.42 -11.39 -4.81
CA GLU A 240 10.30 -12.20 -5.65
C GLU A 240 11.28 -11.33 -6.47
N GLU A 241 10.80 -10.23 -7.04
CA GLU A 241 11.65 -9.33 -7.85
C GLU A 241 12.65 -8.53 -7.01
N MET A 242 12.21 -8.00 -5.86
CA MET A 242 13.03 -7.12 -5.02
C MET A 242 13.89 -7.85 -3.99
N GLY A 243 13.58 -9.12 -3.69
CA GLY A 243 14.18 -9.86 -2.58
C GLY A 243 13.41 -9.68 -1.26
N ARG A 244 13.31 -10.76 -0.48
CA ARG A 244 12.53 -10.83 0.78
C ARG A 244 13.00 -9.82 1.84
N GLU A 245 14.27 -9.44 1.79
CA GLU A 245 14.92 -8.50 2.69
C GLU A 245 14.52 -7.04 2.45
N ASN A 246 13.90 -6.73 1.30
CA ASN A 246 13.52 -5.37 0.89
C ASN A 246 12.01 -5.08 1.05
N ILE A 247 11.28 -5.95 1.75
CA ILE A 247 9.83 -5.86 2.00
C ILE A 247 9.46 -6.40 3.40
N PHE A 248 8.48 -5.76 4.04
CA PHE A 248 7.98 -6.13 5.36
C PHE A 248 6.75 -7.05 5.22
N ILE A 249 6.98 -8.36 5.20
CA ILE A 249 5.90 -9.35 5.12
C ILE A 249 5.50 -9.82 6.52
N PHE A 250 4.19 -9.86 6.79
CA PHE A 250 3.61 -10.36 8.04
C PHE A 250 2.31 -11.15 7.80
N GLY A 251 1.81 -11.73 8.89
CA GLY A 251 0.47 -12.30 8.98
C GLY A 251 0.37 -13.70 8.40
N MET A 252 -0.86 -14.18 8.35
CA MET A 252 -1.23 -15.49 7.84
C MET A 252 -1.01 -15.63 6.32
N GLU A 253 -0.63 -16.83 5.89
CA GLU A 253 -0.69 -17.23 4.50
C GLU A 253 -2.09 -17.74 4.12
N VAL A 254 -2.34 -17.90 2.81
CA VAL A 254 -3.60 -18.45 2.29
C VAL A 254 -3.98 -19.79 2.92
N LYS A 255 -2.98 -20.64 3.20
CA LYS A 255 -3.20 -21.95 3.85
C LYS A 255 -3.67 -21.79 5.30
N ASP A 256 -3.10 -20.84 6.05
CA ASP A 256 -3.43 -20.60 7.45
C ASP A 256 -4.83 -20.00 7.56
N VAL A 257 -5.17 -19.05 6.67
CA VAL A 257 -6.54 -18.51 6.53
C VAL A 257 -7.52 -19.63 6.22
N ALA A 258 -7.18 -20.53 5.30
CA ALA A 258 -8.02 -21.65 4.95
C ALA A 258 -8.19 -22.61 6.14
N GLU A 259 -7.13 -22.97 6.86
CA GLU A 259 -7.18 -23.86 8.03
C GLU A 259 -7.99 -23.28 9.19
N LEU A 260 -7.79 -22.00 9.49
CA LEU A 260 -8.56 -21.27 10.50
C LEU A 260 -10.05 -21.18 10.10
N SER A 261 -10.34 -21.20 8.80
CA SER A 261 -11.70 -21.26 8.25
C SER A 261 -12.28 -22.68 8.11
N LYS A 262 -11.46 -23.74 7.93
CA LYS A 262 -11.87 -25.08 7.43
C LYS A 262 -12.00 -26.20 8.44
N LYS A 263 -11.70 -26.02 9.74
CA LYS A 263 -12.04 -27.11 10.69
C LYS A 263 -13.57 -27.19 10.82
N GLY A 264 -14.12 -28.17 10.10
CA GLY A 264 -15.51 -28.21 9.71
C GLY A 264 -16.45 -28.62 10.84
N GLN A 265 -17.34 -27.70 11.20
CA GLN A 265 -18.77 -27.95 11.41
C GLN A 265 -19.49 -26.62 11.60
N VAL A 266 -20.80 -26.66 11.33
CA VAL A 266 -21.81 -25.60 11.43
C VAL A 266 -21.50 -24.63 12.59
N TYR A 267 -21.15 -23.38 12.26
CA TYR A 267 -20.65 -22.27 13.11
C TYR A 267 -19.13 -22.27 13.45
N TYR A 268 -18.41 -21.38 12.75
CA TYR A 268 -17.11 -20.73 13.07
C TYR A 268 -16.14 -21.42 14.07
N HIS A 269 -15.05 -22.03 13.58
CA HIS A 269 -13.88 -22.37 14.43
C HIS A 269 -12.90 -21.20 14.62
N TYR A 270 -13.10 -20.10 13.90
CA TYR A 270 -12.45 -18.83 14.19
C TYR A 270 -13.31 -18.05 15.19
N ASN A 271 -12.81 -17.91 16.42
CA ASN A 271 -13.40 -17.02 17.43
C ASN A 271 -12.47 -15.81 17.62
N PRO A 272 -12.85 -14.61 17.14
CA PRO A 272 -12.03 -13.40 17.31
C PRO A 272 -11.75 -13.09 18.78
N GLN A 273 -12.67 -13.44 19.68
CA GLN A 273 -12.53 -13.20 21.11
C GLN A 273 -11.31 -13.91 21.70
N ASP A 274 -10.90 -15.05 21.15
CA ASP A 274 -9.72 -15.78 21.63
C ASP A 274 -8.43 -14.99 21.36
N PHE A 275 -8.39 -14.22 20.28
CA PHE A 275 -7.27 -13.34 19.93
C PHE A 275 -7.31 -12.05 20.75
N ILE A 276 -8.50 -11.45 20.90
CA ILE A 276 -8.72 -10.27 21.74
C ILE A 276 -8.30 -10.55 23.20
N ASN A 277 -8.69 -11.69 23.76
CA ASN A 277 -8.36 -12.06 25.14
C ASN A 277 -6.86 -12.30 25.37
N LYS A 278 -6.11 -12.69 24.32
CA LYS A 278 -4.66 -12.95 24.40
C LYS A 278 -3.82 -11.69 24.23
N SER A 279 -4.36 -10.64 23.62
CA SER A 279 -3.65 -9.41 23.33
C SER A 279 -4.24 -8.25 24.14
N PRO A 280 -3.60 -7.86 25.27
CA PRO A 280 -4.10 -6.77 26.12
C PRO A 280 -4.26 -5.43 25.40
N GLU A 281 -3.38 -5.13 24.44
CA GLU A 281 -3.49 -3.93 23.61
C GLU A 281 -4.73 -4.00 22.71
N LEU A 282 -4.97 -5.14 22.05
CA LEU A 282 -6.17 -5.34 21.23
C LEU A 282 -7.45 -5.26 22.05
N SER A 283 -7.50 -5.92 23.22
CA SER A 283 -8.65 -5.86 24.13
C SER A 283 -8.99 -4.41 24.49
N LYS A 284 -7.99 -3.63 24.91
CA LYS A 284 -8.18 -2.23 25.26
C LYS A 284 -8.73 -1.41 24.08
N ILE A 285 -8.25 -1.66 22.86
CA ILE A 285 -8.71 -0.95 21.66
C ILE A 285 -10.16 -1.29 21.36
N VAL A 286 -10.53 -2.57 21.40
CA VAL A 286 -11.91 -3.02 21.20
C VAL A 286 -12.84 -2.39 22.23
N ASP A 287 -12.42 -2.37 23.50
CA ASP A 287 -13.17 -1.73 24.59
C ASP A 287 -13.33 -0.22 24.35
N GLN A 288 -12.26 0.49 23.96
CA GLN A 288 -12.33 1.93 23.64
C GLN A 288 -13.32 2.24 22.51
N ILE A 289 -13.37 1.40 21.47
CA ILE A 289 -14.32 1.55 20.36
C ILE A 289 -15.75 1.26 20.86
N GLU A 290 -15.93 0.21 21.65
CA GLU A 290 -17.24 -0.20 22.16
C GLU A 290 -17.84 0.79 23.16
N THR A 291 -17.04 1.32 24.09
CA THR A 291 -17.52 2.22 25.14
C THR A 291 -17.61 3.68 24.68
N GLY A 292 -17.36 3.96 23.40
CA GLY A 292 -17.49 5.30 22.84
C GLY A 292 -16.35 6.26 23.22
N PHE A 293 -15.15 5.77 23.51
CA PHE A 293 -14.01 6.63 23.87
C PHE A 293 -13.71 7.69 22.79
N PHE A 294 -13.85 7.32 21.52
CA PHE A 294 -13.66 8.21 20.37
C PHE A 294 -14.92 8.98 19.96
N THR A 295 -16.07 8.70 20.59
CA THR A 295 -17.38 9.27 20.28
C THR A 295 -18.17 9.56 21.56
N PRO A 296 -17.66 10.39 22.48
CA PRO A 296 -18.27 10.58 23.81
C PRO A 296 -19.71 11.12 23.75
N ASP A 297 -20.03 11.94 22.75
CA ASP A 297 -21.38 12.49 22.55
C ASP A 297 -22.38 11.46 21.98
N GLN A 298 -21.87 10.39 21.35
CA GLN A 298 -22.65 9.30 20.77
C GLN A 298 -21.93 7.97 21.02
N PRO A 299 -21.93 7.44 22.25
CA PRO A 299 -21.11 6.27 22.60
C PRO A 299 -21.39 5.05 21.73
N ASP A 300 -22.63 4.92 21.26
CA ASP A 300 -23.09 3.78 20.49
C ASP A 300 -22.75 3.85 18.99
N LEU A 301 -22.18 4.98 18.51
CA LEU A 301 -22.00 5.27 17.08
C LEU A 301 -21.16 4.22 16.34
N LEU A 302 -20.20 3.61 17.03
CA LEU A 302 -19.23 2.67 16.47
C LEU A 302 -19.46 1.22 16.96
N GLN A 303 -20.60 0.93 17.60
CA GLN A 303 -20.92 -0.42 18.10
C GLN A 303 -20.86 -1.49 17.00
N ASP A 304 -21.30 -1.18 15.79
CA ASP A 304 -21.24 -2.11 14.67
C ASP A 304 -19.81 -2.56 14.35
N VAL A 305 -18.83 -1.65 14.48
CA VAL A 305 -17.41 -1.97 14.27
C VAL A 305 -16.89 -2.86 15.39
N ALA A 306 -17.19 -2.53 16.65
CA ALA A 306 -16.81 -3.38 17.79
C ALA A 306 -17.46 -4.77 17.68
N MET A 307 -18.73 -4.85 17.26
CA MET A 307 -19.42 -6.12 17.05
C MET A 307 -18.81 -6.92 15.91
N ALA A 308 -18.41 -6.26 14.82
CA ALA A 308 -17.70 -6.91 13.72
C ALA A 308 -16.40 -7.54 14.21
N LEU A 309 -15.58 -6.81 14.98
CA LEU A 309 -14.33 -7.33 15.54
C LEU A 309 -14.56 -8.51 16.50
N LYS A 310 -15.59 -8.47 17.35
CA LYS A 310 -15.81 -9.51 18.37
C LYS A 310 -16.49 -10.77 17.85
N LYS A 311 -17.37 -10.65 16.85
CA LYS A 311 -18.28 -11.74 16.45
C LYS A 311 -18.17 -12.13 14.98
N TRP A 312 -17.90 -11.18 14.10
CA TRP A 312 -18.11 -11.36 12.65
C TRP A 312 -16.88 -11.03 11.81
N ASP A 313 -15.68 -11.13 12.40
CA ASP A 313 -14.42 -10.72 11.78
C ASP A 313 -14.02 -11.65 10.62
N ARG A 314 -14.76 -11.53 9.52
CA ARG A 314 -14.65 -12.36 8.32
C ARG A 314 -13.27 -12.28 7.67
N PHE A 315 -12.56 -11.19 7.91
CA PHE A 315 -11.27 -10.89 7.29
C PHE A 315 -10.11 -11.01 8.28
N MET A 316 -10.36 -11.63 9.44
CA MET A 316 -9.36 -12.03 10.42
C MET A 316 -8.43 -10.88 10.84
N VAL A 317 -9.02 -9.70 11.06
CA VAL A 317 -8.34 -8.52 11.59
C VAL A 317 -7.72 -8.83 12.94
N CYS A 318 -8.45 -9.50 13.84
CA CYS A 318 -7.94 -9.84 15.16
C CYS A 318 -6.82 -10.89 15.11
N ALA A 319 -6.88 -11.83 14.17
CA ALA A 319 -5.86 -12.86 14.04
C ALA A 319 -4.49 -12.31 13.59
N ASP A 320 -4.48 -11.36 12.67
CA ASP A 320 -3.24 -10.77 12.14
C ASP A 320 -2.74 -9.56 12.94
N TYR A 321 -3.50 -9.08 13.94
CA TYR A 321 -3.18 -7.86 14.68
C TYR A 321 -1.78 -7.89 15.31
N ASP A 322 -1.46 -8.89 16.14
CA ASP A 322 -0.17 -8.93 16.83
C ASP A 322 1.01 -9.07 15.86
N ALA A 323 0.83 -9.84 14.78
CA ALA A 323 1.83 -9.99 13.72
C ALA A 323 2.07 -8.67 12.97
N PHE A 324 1.01 -7.91 12.71
CA PHE A 324 1.09 -6.59 12.10
C PHE A 324 1.82 -5.59 13.00
N ILE A 325 1.46 -5.51 14.28
CA ILE A 325 2.11 -4.61 15.25
C ILE A 325 3.61 -4.93 15.38
N LYS A 326 3.97 -6.22 15.44
CA LYS A 326 5.38 -6.64 15.49
C LYS A 326 6.14 -6.24 14.21
N CYS A 327 5.52 -6.38 13.05
CA CYS A 327 6.12 -5.98 11.79
C CYS A 327 6.28 -4.46 11.68
N GLN A 328 5.31 -3.68 12.19
CA GLN A 328 5.43 -2.23 12.27
C GLN A 328 6.60 -1.77 13.17
N GLN A 329 6.95 -2.53 14.21
CA GLN A 329 8.17 -2.27 15.00
C GLN A 329 9.47 -2.57 14.22
N GLU A 330 9.44 -3.50 13.26
CA GLU A 330 10.56 -3.72 12.34
C GLU A 330 10.70 -2.56 11.34
N VAL A 331 9.58 -2.02 10.86
CA VAL A 331 9.55 -0.80 10.04
C VAL A 331 10.22 0.36 10.78
N GLU A 332 9.84 0.61 12.03
CA GLU A 332 10.39 1.72 12.84
C GLU A 332 11.89 1.60 13.03
N ARG A 333 12.38 0.43 13.46
CA ARG A 333 13.81 0.17 13.61
C ARG A 333 14.58 0.32 12.31
N THR A 334 13.97 -0.05 11.19
CA THR A 334 14.60 0.08 9.87
C THR A 334 14.60 1.52 9.38
N TYR A 335 13.58 2.32 9.72
CA TYR A 335 13.50 3.74 9.35
C TYR A 335 14.57 4.58 10.08
N GLU A 336 14.87 4.24 11.33
CA GLU A 336 15.97 4.86 12.08
C GLU A 336 17.33 4.62 11.42
N ASP A 337 17.52 3.47 10.76
CA ASP A 337 18.66 3.19 9.90
C ASP A 337 18.43 3.75 8.49
N THR A 338 18.69 5.05 8.34
CA THR A 338 18.44 5.80 7.11
C THR A 338 19.20 5.22 5.90
N ASP A 339 20.40 4.68 6.09
CA ASP A 339 21.18 4.08 4.99
C ASP A 339 20.52 2.78 4.50
N ARG A 340 20.19 1.89 5.44
CA ARG A 340 19.47 0.66 5.14
C ARG A 340 18.12 0.94 4.48
N TRP A 341 17.32 1.86 5.02
CA TRP A 341 16.04 2.25 4.45
C TRP A 341 16.17 2.70 2.99
N THR A 342 17.15 3.56 2.72
CA THR A 342 17.39 4.10 1.37
C THR A 342 17.81 3.00 0.39
N ARG A 343 18.67 2.07 0.82
CA ARG A 343 19.09 0.94 -0.02
C ARG A 343 17.92 0.02 -0.34
N MET A 344 17.05 -0.27 0.64
CA MET A 344 15.84 -1.03 0.40
C MET A 344 14.92 -0.31 -0.61
N ALA A 345 14.77 1.02 -0.49
CA ALA A 345 13.98 1.81 -1.42
C ALA A 345 14.55 1.79 -2.84
N LEU A 346 15.88 1.88 -2.98
CA LEU A 346 16.56 1.71 -4.26
C LEU A 346 16.32 0.31 -4.85
N MET A 347 16.41 -0.75 -4.05
CA MET A 347 16.12 -2.12 -4.53
C MET A 347 14.67 -2.27 -5.00
N ASN A 348 13.72 -1.62 -4.33
CA ASN A 348 12.32 -1.57 -4.77
C ASN A 348 12.19 -0.88 -6.13
N ILE A 349 12.76 0.33 -6.29
CA ILE A 349 12.73 1.07 -7.56
C ILE A 349 13.38 0.24 -8.67
N ALA A 350 14.58 -0.27 -8.43
CA ALA A 350 15.38 -0.98 -9.43
C ALA A 350 14.76 -2.31 -9.86
N SER A 351 13.88 -2.90 -9.03
CA SER A 351 13.25 -4.19 -9.31
C SER A 351 11.80 -4.06 -9.81
N SER A 352 11.36 -2.86 -10.18
CA SER A 352 9.96 -2.59 -10.54
C SER A 352 9.63 -2.79 -12.03
N GLY A 353 10.64 -3.08 -12.86
CA GLY A 353 10.54 -3.22 -14.33
C GLY A 353 9.40 -4.13 -14.80
N LYS A 354 9.33 -5.34 -14.24
CA LYS A 354 8.29 -6.34 -14.52
C LYS A 354 6.87 -5.81 -14.41
N PHE A 355 6.63 -4.81 -13.56
CA PHE A 355 5.30 -4.25 -13.31
C PHE A 355 4.92 -3.11 -14.27
N SER A 356 5.63 -2.94 -15.38
CA SER A 356 5.19 -2.08 -16.49
C SER A 356 3.93 -2.65 -17.16
N THR A 357 2.96 -1.79 -17.48
CA THR A 357 1.83 -2.17 -18.35
C THR A 357 2.29 -2.62 -19.72
N ASP A 358 3.45 -2.16 -20.22
CA ASP A 358 3.89 -2.52 -21.58
C ASP A 358 4.21 -4.01 -21.67
N ARG A 359 4.83 -4.57 -20.62
CA ARG A 359 5.04 -6.02 -20.46
C ARG A 359 3.71 -6.77 -20.46
N THR A 360 2.75 -6.32 -19.64
CA THR A 360 1.40 -6.92 -19.57
C THR A 360 0.72 -6.92 -20.94
N ILE A 361 0.72 -5.77 -21.64
CA ILE A 361 0.09 -5.64 -22.95
C ILE A 361 0.81 -6.49 -24.01
N ALA A 362 2.14 -6.61 -23.96
CA ALA A 362 2.89 -7.49 -24.86
C ALA A 362 2.57 -8.97 -24.65
N GLU A 363 2.32 -9.42 -23.42
CA GLU A 363 1.85 -10.78 -23.12
C GLU A 363 0.41 -10.99 -23.64
N TYR A 364 -0.50 -10.04 -23.42
CA TYR A 364 -1.85 -10.11 -23.98
C TYR A 364 -1.84 -10.16 -25.51
N ALA A 365 -1.01 -9.32 -26.15
CA ALA A 365 -0.88 -9.26 -27.60
C ALA A 365 -0.43 -10.59 -28.18
N ARG A 366 0.62 -11.20 -27.62
CA ARG A 366 1.19 -12.46 -28.12
C ARG A 366 0.35 -13.69 -27.79
N GLU A 367 -0.23 -13.75 -26.58
CA GLU A 367 -0.78 -15.02 -26.05
C GLU A 367 -2.31 -15.10 -26.13
N ILE A 368 -3.00 -13.97 -26.38
CA ILE A 368 -4.46 -13.91 -26.42
C ILE A 368 -4.96 -13.25 -27.71
N TRP A 369 -4.41 -12.09 -28.08
CA TRP A 369 -4.92 -11.33 -29.24
C TRP A 369 -4.32 -11.75 -30.57
N ASP A 370 -3.22 -12.52 -30.55
CA ASP A 370 -2.47 -12.96 -31.73
C ASP A 370 -1.97 -11.78 -32.59
N VAL A 371 -1.37 -10.80 -31.93
CA VAL A 371 -0.77 -9.61 -32.55
C VAL A 371 0.69 -9.52 -32.14
N VAL A 372 1.58 -9.29 -33.13
CA VAL A 372 3.01 -9.07 -32.88
C VAL A 372 3.22 -7.62 -32.43
N PRO A 373 3.68 -7.37 -31.19
CA PRO A 373 4.05 -6.04 -30.77
C PRO A 373 5.28 -5.56 -31.53
N GLY A 374 5.32 -4.28 -31.89
CA GLY A 374 6.45 -3.68 -32.59
C GLY A 374 6.47 -2.17 -32.47
N GLU A 375 7.64 -1.58 -32.62
CA GLU A 375 7.82 -0.14 -32.67
C GLU A 375 7.72 0.34 -34.12
N LEU A 376 6.65 1.08 -34.41
CA LEU A 376 6.52 1.79 -35.67
C LEU A 376 6.68 3.28 -35.39
N LYS A 377 7.77 3.88 -35.88
CA LYS A 377 7.88 5.34 -35.91
C LYS A 377 6.86 5.87 -36.91
N LEU A 378 5.79 6.47 -36.39
CA LEU A 378 4.81 7.15 -37.21
C LEU A 378 5.44 8.38 -37.88
N PRO A 379 4.92 8.81 -39.04
CA PRO A 379 5.31 10.08 -39.65
C PRO A 379 5.19 11.22 -38.65
N ALA A 380 6.02 12.24 -38.81
CA ALA A 380 5.86 13.45 -38.02
C ALA A 380 4.44 14.00 -38.23
N PRO A 381 3.79 14.64 -37.24
CA PRO A 381 2.39 15.07 -37.36
C PRO A 381 2.09 16.03 -38.53
N PHE A 382 3.14 16.65 -39.09
CA PHE A 382 3.08 17.55 -40.24
C PHE A 382 3.44 16.89 -41.58
N GLU A 383 3.96 15.66 -41.58
CA GLU A 383 4.23 14.89 -42.79
C GLU A 383 2.95 14.18 -43.25
N SER A 384 2.58 14.34 -44.53
CA SER A 384 1.55 13.49 -45.11
C SER A 384 2.06 12.05 -45.22
N SER A 385 1.15 11.07 -45.19
CA SER A 385 1.50 9.65 -45.35
C SER A 385 2.27 9.35 -46.65
N GLU A 386 2.15 10.19 -47.67
CA GLU A 386 2.92 10.11 -48.92
C GLU A 386 4.36 10.65 -48.79
N GLN A 387 4.58 11.70 -48.00
CA GLN A 387 5.92 12.27 -47.80
C GLN A 387 6.83 11.35 -47.00
N HIS A 388 6.26 10.56 -46.08
CA HIS A 388 7.00 9.64 -45.23
C HIS A 388 7.45 8.36 -45.94
N GLN A 389 6.74 7.94 -47.00
CA GLN A 389 7.16 6.79 -47.82
C GLN A 389 8.35 7.13 -48.73
N ASN A 390 8.51 8.41 -49.11
CA ASN A 390 9.62 8.86 -49.95
C ASN A 390 10.89 9.24 -49.17
N SER A 391 10.84 9.26 -47.83
CA SER A 391 11.98 9.59 -46.96
C SER A 391 12.64 8.38 -46.27
N LYS A 392 12.11 7.18 -46.50
CA LYS A 392 12.75 5.88 -46.18
C LYS A 392 13.34 5.28 -47.45
#